data_AF-A0A0X3BPW6-F1
#
_entry.id   AF-A0A0X3BPW6-F1
#
_cell.length_a   1.000
_cell.length_b   1.000
_cell.length_c   1.000
_cell.angle_alpha   90.00
_cell.angle_beta   90.00
_cell.angle_gamma   90.00
#
_symmetry.space_group_name_H-M   'P 1'
#
loop_
_entity.id
_entity.type
_entity.pdbx_description
1 polymer ?
#
loop_
_entity_poly.entity_id
_entity_poly.type
_entity_poly.pdbx_seq_one_letter_code
_entity_poly.pdbx_strand_id
1 'polypeptide(L)'
;MKPGARTEALSCFLRNGTWRGIIPAGGAGPGSPEMDVVGRVTCERVIDGLWFSCTLEQDQFAGGEKLLTWKSHRVAGWDVAAQEYRAAGFDSNSVAAVF
;
A
#
# COMPACT_ATOMS: atom_id res chain seq x y z
N MET A 1 -16.77 4.38 18.56
CA MET A 1 -15.91 3.49 19.40
C MET A 1 -14.50 4.07 19.39
N LYS A 2 -13.63 3.87 20.41
CA LYS A 2 -12.27 4.47 20.41
C LYS A 2 -11.20 3.43 20.04
N PRO A 3 -10.13 3.80 19.32
CA PRO A 3 -9.00 2.92 19.01
C PRO A 3 -8.36 2.35 20.28
N GLY A 4 -8.17 1.04 20.30
CA GLY A 4 -7.46 0.32 21.37
C GLY A 4 -6.03 -0.02 20.97
N ALA A 5 -5.28 -0.66 21.86
CA ALA A 5 -3.87 -1.01 21.65
C ALA A 5 -3.61 -1.80 20.36
N ARG A 6 -4.55 -2.65 19.93
CA ARG A 6 -4.44 -3.43 18.68
C ARG A 6 -4.48 -2.56 17.43
N THR A 7 -5.35 -1.55 17.40
CA THR A 7 -5.41 -0.56 16.33
C THR A 7 -4.16 0.31 16.33
N GLU A 8 -3.71 0.76 17.52
CA GLU A 8 -2.52 1.59 17.64
C GLU A 8 -1.23 0.90 17.18
N ALA A 9 -1.15 -0.43 17.34
CA ALA A 9 -0.03 -1.22 16.84
C ALA A 9 0.16 -1.11 15.31
N LEU A 10 -0.89 -0.78 14.55
CA LEU A 10 -0.80 -0.60 13.10
C LEU A 10 -0.20 0.75 12.69
N SER A 11 -0.18 1.74 13.59
CA SER A 11 0.29 3.10 13.29
C SER A 11 1.76 3.16 12.83
N CYS A 12 2.59 2.19 13.22
CA CYS A 12 3.99 2.15 12.78
C CYS A 12 4.14 1.70 11.32
N PHE A 13 3.17 0.94 10.79
CA PHE A 13 3.18 0.41 9.43
C PHE A 13 2.40 1.29 8.44
N LEU A 14 1.35 1.97 8.91
CA LEU A 14 0.40 2.70 8.09
C LEU A 14 0.62 4.21 8.24
N ARG A 15 1.78 4.66 7.76
CA ARG A 15 2.26 6.04 7.86
C ARG A 15 2.47 6.69 6.50
N ASN A 16 2.34 8.01 6.47
CA ASN A 16 2.71 8.81 5.30
C ASN A 16 4.20 8.71 5.02
N GLY A 17 4.57 8.72 3.74
CA GLY A 17 5.96 8.68 3.37
C GLY A 17 6.20 8.71 1.88
N THR A 18 7.48 8.79 1.53
CA THR A 18 7.97 8.64 0.16
C THR A 18 9.05 7.57 0.15
N TRP A 19 9.28 6.98 -1.02
CA TRP A 19 10.35 6.00 -1.21
C TRP A 19 11.00 6.15 -2.57
N ARG A 20 12.22 5.63 -2.65
CA ARG A 20 12.94 5.31 -3.87
C ARG A 20 13.42 3.86 -3.76
N GLY A 21 13.48 3.16 -4.88
CA GLY A 21 13.94 1.78 -4.87
C GLY A 21 14.09 1.21 -6.27
N ILE A 22 14.33 -0.10 -6.31
CA ILE A 22 14.47 -0.87 -7.54
C ILE A 22 13.48 -2.03 -7.47
N ILE A 23 12.68 -2.19 -8.51
CA ILE A 23 11.96 -3.44 -8.77
C ILE A 23 12.88 -4.30 -9.63
N PRO A 24 13.33 -5.47 -9.14
CA PRO A 24 14.19 -6.34 -9.93
C PRO A 24 13.47 -6.85 -11.18
N ALA A 25 14.22 -7.26 -12.20
CA ALA A 25 13.65 -7.90 -13.39
C ALA A 25 12.73 -9.07 -13.00
N GLY A 26 11.57 -9.16 -13.65
CA GLY A 26 10.49 -10.10 -13.29
C GLY A 26 9.67 -9.72 -12.04
N GLY A 27 10.08 -8.71 -11.27
CA GLY A 27 9.47 -8.33 -10.00
C GLY A 27 8.08 -7.69 -10.12
N ALA A 28 7.74 -7.14 -11.29
CA ALA A 28 6.38 -6.67 -11.60
C ALA A 28 5.58 -7.68 -12.44
N GLY A 29 6.08 -8.91 -12.58
CA GLY A 29 5.50 -9.97 -13.38
C GLY A 29 6.51 -10.55 -14.39
N PRO A 30 6.30 -11.79 -14.88
CA PRO A 30 7.20 -12.42 -15.84
C PRO A 30 7.50 -11.53 -17.04
N GLY A 31 8.79 -11.34 -17.35
CA GLY A 31 9.24 -10.51 -18.47
C GLY A 31 9.33 -9.02 -18.20
N SER A 32 8.96 -8.53 -17.00
CA SER A 32 9.17 -7.11 -16.65
C SER A 32 10.67 -6.80 -16.59
N PRO A 33 11.12 -5.64 -17.10
CA PRO A 33 12.50 -5.21 -16.92
C PRO A 33 12.76 -4.88 -15.43
N GLU A 34 14.03 -4.70 -15.09
CA GLU A 34 14.38 -3.97 -13.88
C GLU A 34 13.90 -2.52 -13.99
N MET A 35 13.39 -1.96 -12.88
CA MET A 35 12.84 -0.61 -12.87
C MET A 35 13.27 0.18 -11.65
N ASP A 36 13.72 1.42 -11.88
CA ASP A 36 13.83 2.42 -10.82
C ASP A 36 12.44 2.92 -10.45
N VAL A 37 12.20 3.13 -9.16
CA VAL A 37 10.91 3.62 -8.67
C VAL A 37 11.04 4.80 -7.75
N VAL A 38 10.06 5.69 -7.84
CA VAL A 38 9.84 6.79 -6.90
C VAL A 38 8.37 6.79 -6.54
N GLY A 39 8.05 6.70 -5.25
CA GLY A 39 6.67 6.62 -4.82
C GLY A 39 6.37 7.36 -3.54
N ARG A 40 5.08 7.44 -3.24
CA ARG A 40 4.51 8.08 -2.07
C ARG A 40 3.28 7.34 -1.57
N VAL A 41 3.06 7.43 -0.27
CA VAL A 41 1.88 6.90 0.41
C VAL A 41 1.28 7.99 1.29
N THR A 42 -0.04 8.09 1.25
CA THR A 42 -0.82 8.90 2.18
C THR A 42 -1.84 8.00 2.85
N CYS A 43 -1.74 7.87 4.16
CA CYS A 43 -2.61 7.12 5.02
C CYS A 43 -3.42 8.06 5.91
N GLU A 44 -4.70 7.75 6.06
CA GLU A 44 -5.61 8.40 6.98
C GLU A 44 -6.32 7.36 7.84
N ARG A 45 -6.78 7.80 9.00
CA ARG A 45 -7.61 6.99 9.87
C ARG A 45 -9.07 7.13 9.44
N VAL A 46 -9.76 6.01 9.29
CA VAL A 46 -11.18 5.93 8.91
C VAL A 46 -11.96 5.09 9.92
N ILE A 47 -13.30 5.16 9.87
CA ILE A 47 -14.20 4.37 10.74
C ILE A 47 -13.87 4.61 12.22
N ASP A 48 -14.10 5.84 12.70
CA ASP A 48 -13.74 6.29 14.07
C ASP A 48 -12.26 6.08 14.46
N GLY A 49 -11.39 5.99 13.45
CA GLY A 49 -9.96 5.72 13.61
C GLY A 49 -9.60 4.30 13.99
N LEU A 50 -10.53 3.36 13.82
CA LEU A 50 -10.32 1.92 14.01
C LEU A 50 -9.60 1.27 12.81
N TRP A 51 -9.62 1.94 11.67
CA TRP A 51 -9.06 1.47 10.41
C TRP A 51 -8.18 2.54 9.78
N PHE A 52 -7.33 2.11 8.86
CA PHE A 52 -6.48 2.97 8.06
C PHE A 52 -6.82 2.78 6.58
N SER A 53 -6.93 3.89 5.87
CA SER A 53 -7.11 3.98 4.44
C SER A 53 -5.85 4.62 3.86
N CYS A 54 -5.15 3.94 2.96
CA CYS A 54 -3.90 4.38 2.39
C CYS A 54 -4.00 4.42 0.86
N THR A 55 -3.60 5.55 0.28
CA THR A 55 -3.44 5.71 -1.17
C THR A 55 -1.97 5.80 -1.52
N LEU A 56 -1.55 5.04 -2.52
CA LEU A 56 -0.18 4.92 -2.99
C LEU A 56 -0.11 5.33 -4.46
N GLU A 57 0.96 6.03 -4.82
CA GLU A 57 1.35 6.28 -6.20
C GLU A 57 2.84 6.02 -6.36
N GLN A 58 3.24 5.40 -7.46
CA GLN A 58 4.62 5.05 -7.76
C GLN A 58 4.91 5.19 -9.25
N ASP A 59 5.83 6.07 -9.60
CA ASP A 59 6.39 6.12 -10.94
C ASP A 59 7.44 5.04 -11.10
N GLN A 60 7.41 4.36 -12.25
CA GLN A 60 8.33 3.29 -12.61
C GLN A 60 9.08 3.67 -13.89
N PHE A 61 10.40 3.51 -13.89
CA PHE A 61 11.29 3.89 -14.98
C PHE A 61 12.14 2.69 -15.40
N ALA A 62 12.35 2.50 -16.71
CA ALA A 62 13.31 1.53 -17.24
C ALA A 62 14.22 2.22 -18.25
N GLY A 63 15.55 2.06 -18.09
CA GLY A 63 16.51 2.73 -18.97
C GLY A 63 16.42 4.27 -18.94
N GLY A 64 15.90 4.85 -17.85
CA GLY A 64 15.68 6.29 -17.70
C GLY A 64 14.35 6.82 -18.28
N GLU A 65 13.58 6.00 -19.00
CA GLU A 65 12.26 6.37 -19.51
C GLU A 65 11.15 5.95 -18.53
N LYS A 66 10.16 6.82 -18.33
CA LYS A 66 8.99 6.49 -17.50
C LYS A 66 8.09 5.51 -18.24
N LEU A 67 7.86 4.35 -17.63
CA LEU A 67 6.95 3.33 -18.17
C LEU A 67 5.50 3.59 -17.78
N LEU A 68 5.25 3.80 -16.47
CA LEU A 68 3.90 4.02 -15.95
C LEU A 68 3.91 4.70 -14.57
N THR A 69 2.73 5.11 -14.13
CA THR A 69 2.44 5.42 -12.72
C THR A 69 1.52 4.34 -12.17
N TRP A 70 2.04 3.50 -11.28
CA TRP A 70 1.26 2.50 -10.55
C TRP A 70 0.54 3.18 -9.39
N LYS A 71 -0.73 2.83 -9.19
CA LYS A 71 -1.54 3.35 -8.09
C LYS A 71 -2.13 2.21 -7.28
N SER A 72 -2.23 2.38 -5.98
CA SER A 72 -2.90 1.41 -5.12
C SER A 72 -3.69 2.09 -4.02
N HIS A 73 -4.81 1.46 -3.67
CA HIS A 73 -5.57 1.80 -2.49
C HIS A 73 -5.58 0.59 -1.55
N ARG A 74 -5.30 0.83 -0.27
CA ARG A 74 -5.22 -0.21 0.75
C ARG A 74 -6.02 0.20 1.96
N VAL A 75 -6.77 -0.73 2.53
CA VAL A 75 -7.48 -0.56 3.80
C VAL A 75 -7.02 -1.66 4.75
N ALA A 76 -6.70 -1.30 6.00
CA ALA A 76 -6.30 -2.27 7.00
C ALA A 76 -6.73 -1.82 8.40
N GLY A 77 -7.04 -2.78 9.27
CA GLY A 77 -7.53 -2.50 10.61
C GLY A 77 -7.67 -3.72 11.49
N TRP A 78 -8.08 -3.49 12.73
CA TRP A 78 -8.49 -4.54 13.65
C TRP A 78 -10.01 -4.69 13.58
N ASP A 79 -10.48 -5.83 13.09
CA ASP A 79 -11.89 -6.17 13.07
C ASP A 79 -12.31 -6.59 14.49
N VAL A 80 -13.09 -5.73 15.15
CA VAL A 80 -13.52 -5.94 16.53
C VAL A 80 -14.51 -7.11 16.65
N ALA A 81 -15.32 -7.36 15.62
CA ALA A 81 -16.28 -8.46 15.65
C ALA A 81 -15.57 -9.81 15.45
N ALA A 82 -14.62 -9.87 14.51
CA ALA A 82 -13.86 -11.08 14.20
C ALA A 82 -12.64 -11.29 15.13
N GLN A 83 -12.23 -10.27 15.91
CA GLN A 83 -11.04 -10.29 16.76
C GLN A 83 -9.75 -10.64 15.97
N GLU A 84 -9.60 -10.07 14.78
CA GLU A 84 -8.44 -10.30 13.92
C GLU A 84 -8.02 -9.06 13.14
N TYR A 85 -6.79 -9.07 12.62
CA TYR A 85 -6.35 -8.05 11.66
C TYR A 85 -6.85 -8.41 10.28
N ARG A 86 -7.41 -7.43 9.58
CA ARG A 86 -7.86 -7.59 8.19
C ARG A 86 -7.26 -6.51 7.31
N ALA A 87 -7.00 -6.87 6.07
CA ALA A 87 -6.54 -5.92 5.06
C ALA A 87 -7.10 -6.24 3.68
N ALA A 88 -7.32 -5.20 2.89
CA ALA A 88 -7.56 -5.34 1.46
C ALA A 88 -6.71 -4.32 0.70
N GLY A 89 -6.21 -4.72 -0.46
CA GLY A 89 -5.42 -3.88 -1.34
C GLY A 89 -5.85 -4.07 -2.78
N PHE A 90 -5.90 -2.97 -3.52
CA PHE A 90 -6.29 -2.92 -4.93
C PHE A 90 -5.28 -2.06 -5.67
N ASP A 91 -4.98 -2.38 -6.91
CA ASP A 91 -4.08 -1.58 -7.73
C ASP A 91 -4.57 -1.32 -9.16
N SER A 92 -3.90 -0.39 -9.82
CA SER A 92 -4.18 0.03 -11.19
C SER A 92 -3.91 -1.06 -12.24
N ASN A 93 -3.33 -2.19 -11.85
CA ASN A 93 -3.11 -3.35 -12.71
C ASN A 93 -4.25 -4.37 -12.59
N SER A 94 -5.37 -3.99 -11.96
CA SER A 94 -6.51 -4.86 -11.68
C SER A 94 -6.18 -6.03 -10.76
N VAL A 95 -5.15 -5.90 -9.93
CA VAL A 95 -4.82 -6.89 -8.90
C VAL A 95 -5.52 -6.50 -7.59
N ALA A 96 -6.13 -7.49 -6.95
CA ALA A 96 -6.71 -7.38 -5.63
C ALA A 96 -6.12 -8.44 -4.70
N ALA A 97 -5.85 -8.06 -3.45
CA ALA A 97 -5.44 -8.97 -2.40
C ALA A 97 -6.25 -8.68 -1.13
N VAL A 98 -6.74 -9.73 -0.48
CA VAL A 98 -7.51 -9.66 0.76
C VAL A 98 -6.87 -10.62 1.75
N PHE A 99 -6.69 -10.15 2.98
CA PHE A 99 -6.03 -10.85 4.08
C PHE A 99 -6.88 -10.77 5.35
#